data_AF-A0A0W0FF68-F1
#
_entry.id   AF-A0A0W0FF68-F1
#
_cell.length_a   1.000
_cell.length_b   1.000
_cell.length_c   1.000
_cell.angle_alpha   90.00
_cell.angle_beta   90.00
_cell.angle_gamma   90.00
#
_symmetry.space_group_name_H-M   'P 1'
#
loop_
_entity.id
_entity.type
_entity.pdbx_description
1 polymer ?
#
loop_
_entity_poly.entity_id
_entity_poly.type
_entity_poly.pdbx_seq_one_letter_code
_entity_poly.pdbx_strand_id
1 'polypeptide(L)'
;MLGASRYRSSGGSAPPSASGGEYMDPFTGASRYSGAASTPTAASSNFQDPYTGASRYSGAPSQPTSPSSSSLVQLKLLPMRHSSPFKQANVEGMRTKVFHFNDVLRNEISTTMSAMYPEEISAIEGVFLYLGQVVSDPSTAAQNIPDASSVEAILQVIERWPRDQRFPVIDLARLLAGYCPGAFNTPGTKRRFLKVLTTAAEWNTPWTPPIPKARETNSYLMLRALANIYQDGSAYDKMFQGDLLAVLDQAPYETFVLLQRRALATLLFNMSTSYLQTPFEIPQRNQHLALILRASYLAPSFLCIQLMTTCQQVLQKEKEDSETVYRTVAALGNMLYGMKANKALLSTTQSADIASALQSISQTFRERVETLVKETNSLL
;
A
#
# COMPACT_ATOMS: atom_id res chain seq x y z
N MET A 1 -46.31 -38.58 47.69
CA MET A 1 -44.97 -39.03 47.28
C MET A 1 -44.39 -37.94 46.40
N LEU A 2 -43.70 -36.93 46.93
CA LEU A 2 -42.25 -36.85 47.18
C LEU A 2 -41.43 -37.33 45.96
N GLY A 3 -40.50 -36.56 45.36
CA GLY A 3 -39.62 -35.59 46.00
C GLY A 3 -39.23 -34.38 45.16
N ALA A 4 -39.03 -33.29 45.89
CA ALA A 4 -38.25 -32.13 45.52
C ALA A 4 -36.75 -32.41 45.73
N SER A 5 -35.89 -31.75 44.95
CA SER A 5 -34.56 -31.36 45.42
C SER A 5 -34.07 -30.12 44.67
N ARG A 6 -33.96 -29.02 45.44
CA ARG A 6 -33.08 -27.88 45.15
C ARG A 6 -31.70 -28.18 45.77
N TYR A 7 -30.63 -27.82 45.07
CA TYR A 7 -29.31 -27.49 45.64
C TYR A 7 -28.69 -26.40 44.76
N ARG A 8 -28.65 -25.14 45.21
CA ARG A 8 -27.59 -24.41 45.96
C ARG A 8 -26.54 -23.75 45.05
N SER A 9 -26.62 -22.42 45.01
CA SER A 9 -25.55 -21.49 44.67
C SER A 9 -24.50 -21.47 45.78
N SER A 10 -23.24 -21.77 45.45
CA SER A 10 -22.09 -21.37 46.25
C SER A 10 -21.31 -20.29 45.53
N GLY A 11 -21.30 -19.09 46.12
CA GLY A 11 -20.33 -18.06 45.82
C GLY A 11 -18.94 -18.49 46.28
N GLY A 12 -17.95 -18.18 45.45
CA GLY A 12 -16.54 -18.41 45.70
C GLY A 12 -15.69 -17.49 44.84
N SER A 13 -15.47 -16.28 45.37
CA SER A 13 -14.19 -15.54 45.34
C SER A 13 -13.52 -15.26 43.99
N ALA A 14 -13.68 -14.03 43.51
CA ALA A 14 -12.75 -13.40 42.57
C ALA A 14 -11.40 -13.09 43.25
N PRO A 15 -10.27 -13.27 42.55
CA PRO A 15 -9.09 -12.44 42.74
C PRO A 15 -8.98 -11.40 41.60
N PRO A 16 -8.49 -10.18 41.88
CA PRO A 16 -8.34 -9.14 40.89
C PRO A 16 -7.01 -9.30 40.14
N SER A 17 -7.02 -9.16 38.82
CA SER A 17 -5.79 -8.87 38.07
C SER A 17 -6.10 -8.05 36.83
N ALA A 18 -5.66 -6.80 36.88
CA ALA A 18 -5.53 -5.89 35.76
C ALA A 18 -4.42 -6.37 34.81
N SER A 19 -4.68 -6.33 33.50
CA SER A 19 -3.74 -5.93 32.45
C SER A 19 -4.38 -6.17 31.07
N GLY A 20 -4.25 -5.20 30.16
CA GLY A 20 -4.93 -5.16 28.87
C GLY A 20 -4.73 -6.42 28.01
N GLY A 21 -5.84 -7.04 27.62
CA GLY A 21 -5.90 -8.08 26.61
C GLY A 21 -6.08 -7.48 25.23
N GLU A 22 -5.01 -7.47 24.46
CA GLU A 22 -4.96 -7.18 23.03
C GLU A 22 -5.79 -8.25 22.29
N TYR A 23 -6.92 -7.87 21.68
CA TYR A 23 -7.77 -8.77 20.90
C TYR A 23 -7.05 -9.11 19.59
N MET A 24 -6.53 -10.33 19.47
CA MET A 24 -5.90 -10.84 18.24
C MET A 24 -6.97 -11.37 17.27
N ASP A 25 -6.99 -10.82 16.06
CA ASP A 25 -7.80 -11.31 14.94
C ASP A 25 -7.06 -12.46 14.21
N PRO A 26 -7.65 -13.68 14.10
CA PRO A 26 -7.03 -14.81 13.43
C PRO A 26 -6.87 -14.68 11.90
N PHE A 27 -7.35 -13.61 11.26
CA PHE A 27 -7.32 -13.46 9.79
C PHE A 27 -6.22 -12.55 9.22
N THR A 28 -5.40 -11.92 10.06
CA THR A 28 -4.20 -11.20 9.60
C THR A 28 -2.98 -11.80 10.25
N GLY A 29 -2.35 -12.78 9.56
CA GLY A 29 -1.19 -13.51 10.05
C GLY A 29 -0.09 -12.59 10.62
N ALA A 30 -0.08 -12.47 11.95
CA ALA A 30 0.94 -11.75 12.71
C ALA A 30 1.91 -12.78 13.31
N SER A 31 2.73 -13.40 12.47
CA SER A 31 3.90 -14.14 12.96
C SER A 31 4.95 -13.11 13.38
N ARG A 32 4.99 -12.77 14.68
CA ARG A 32 6.13 -12.05 15.26
C ARG A 32 7.23 -13.07 15.55
N TYR A 33 8.36 -12.92 14.86
CA TYR A 33 9.59 -13.61 15.18
C TYR A 33 10.17 -12.98 16.46
N SER A 34 9.97 -13.61 17.62
CA SER A 34 10.71 -13.27 18.84
C SER A 34 12.08 -13.93 18.76
N GLY A 35 13.10 -13.17 18.35
CA GLY A 35 14.49 -13.60 18.42
C GLY A 35 14.91 -13.75 19.88
N ALA A 36 15.24 -14.97 20.29
CA ALA A 36 15.87 -15.25 21.57
C ALA A 36 17.28 -14.66 21.59
N ALA A 37 17.58 -13.90 22.64
CA ALA A 37 18.91 -13.39 22.90
C ALA A 37 19.86 -14.55 23.28
N SER A 38 20.96 -14.70 22.53
CA SER A 38 22.12 -15.48 22.95
C SER A 38 23.25 -14.53 23.30
N THR A 39 23.59 -14.52 24.58
CA THR A 39 24.76 -13.88 25.19
C THR A 39 26.05 -14.54 24.68
N PRO A 40 27.13 -13.78 24.35
CA PRO A 40 28.42 -14.37 24.07
C PRO A 40 29.20 -14.60 25.38
N THR A 41 29.49 -15.87 25.65
CA THR A 41 30.39 -16.30 26.72
C THR A 41 31.84 -16.17 26.25
N ALA A 42 32.68 -15.54 27.08
CA ALA A 42 34.11 -15.42 26.88
C ALA A 42 34.82 -16.79 26.97
N ALA A 43 35.85 -16.98 26.14
CA ALA A 43 36.94 -17.92 26.39
C ALA A 43 38.24 -17.33 25.87
N SER A 44 39.17 -17.13 26.80
CA SER A 44 40.55 -16.70 26.62
C SER A 44 41.47 -17.85 26.20
N SER A 45 42.45 -17.59 25.34
CA SER A 45 43.78 -18.21 25.45
C SER A 45 44.86 -17.41 24.71
N ASN A 46 45.90 -17.08 25.47
CA ASN A 46 47.16 -16.41 25.14
C ASN A 46 47.97 -17.10 24.02
N PHE A 47 48.82 -16.33 23.33
CA PHE A 47 50.28 -16.53 23.14
C PHE A 47 50.83 -15.41 22.19
N GLN A 48 51.57 -14.40 22.72
CA GLN A 48 53.01 -14.07 22.51
C GLN A 48 53.42 -13.65 21.07
N ASP A 49 54.25 -12.63 20.79
CA ASP A 49 55.38 -12.03 21.52
C ASP A 49 55.67 -10.55 21.06
N PRO A 50 56.22 -9.66 21.91
CA PRO A 50 56.44 -8.24 21.64
C PRO A 50 57.93 -7.81 21.67
N TYR A 51 58.56 -7.55 20.52
CA TYR A 51 59.82 -6.78 20.40
C TYR A 51 59.98 -6.27 18.94
N THR A 52 59.77 -5.00 18.64
CA THR A 52 60.78 -3.94 18.30
C THR A 52 59.96 -2.81 17.65
N GLY A 53 60.01 -1.53 17.97
CA GLY A 53 61.13 -0.67 18.32
C GLY A 53 61.13 0.48 17.30
N ALA A 54 60.85 1.71 17.77
CA ALA A 54 61.29 3.02 17.22
C ALA A 54 60.17 4.07 17.09
N SER A 55 60.32 5.10 17.91
CA SER A 55 59.82 6.45 17.74
C SER A 55 60.04 6.99 16.32
N ARG A 56 59.15 7.88 15.85
CA ARG A 56 59.52 9.22 15.36
C ARG A 56 58.29 10.09 15.09
N TYR A 57 58.24 11.17 15.85
CA TYR A 57 57.45 12.37 15.58
C TYR A 57 58.18 13.16 14.49
N SER A 58 57.49 13.52 13.40
CA SER A 58 57.97 14.55 12.47
C SER A 58 56.77 15.39 12.04
N GLY A 59 56.75 16.63 12.53
CA GLY A 59 55.77 17.64 12.15
C GLY A 59 55.97 18.10 10.71
N ALA A 60 54.86 18.31 10.01
CA ALA A 60 54.78 19.09 8.78
C ALA A 60 53.62 20.09 8.91
N PRO A 61 53.78 21.33 8.41
CA PRO A 61 52.83 22.40 8.64
C PRO A 61 51.53 22.19 7.86
N SER A 62 50.41 22.44 8.55
CA SER A 62 49.06 22.43 8.02
C SER A 62 48.86 23.49 6.94
N GLN A 63 48.67 23.07 5.69
CA GLN A 63 48.08 23.92 4.66
C GLN A 63 46.60 24.21 4.98
N PRO A 64 46.11 25.44 4.72
CA PRO A 64 44.72 25.79 4.95
C PRO A 64 43.82 24.97 4.02
N THR A 65 42.83 24.31 4.60
CA THR A 65 41.78 23.60 3.88
C THR A 65 40.93 24.60 3.11
N SER A 66 41.03 24.55 1.78
CA SER A 66 40.05 25.12 0.88
C SER A 66 38.65 24.63 1.26
N PRO A 67 37.59 25.47 1.14
CA PRO A 67 36.23 25.06 1.46
C PRO A 67 35.87 23.82 0.63
N SER A 68 35.43 22.78 1.31
CA SER A 68 34.94 21.54 0.72
C SER A 68 33.93 21.88 -0.38
N SER A 69 34.28 21.56 -1.61
CA SER A 69 33.33 21.44 -2.71
C SER A 69 32.18 20.57 -2.25
N SER A 70 30.95 21.06 -2.41
CA SER A 70 29.72 20.31 -2.17
C SER A 70 29.85 18.94 -2.84
N SER A 71 30.00 17.89 -2.04
CA SER A 71 29.97 16.53 -2.56
C SER A 71 28.61 16.34 -3.23
N LEU A 72 28.62 16.07 -4.54
CA LEU A 72 27.39 15.72 -5.27
C LEU A 72 26.77 14.53 -4.55
N VAL A 73 25.54 14.68 -4.06
CA VAL A 73 24.80 13.58 -3.43
C VAL A 73 24.62 12.49 -4.48
N GLN A 74 25.34 11.38 -4.32
CA GLN A 74 25.19 10.22 -5.19
C GLN A 74 23.84 9.56 -4.88
N LEU A 75 22.96 9.46 -5.88
CA LEU A 75 21.68 8.77 -5.76
C LEU A 75 21.95 7.25 -5.68
N LYS A 76 21.66 6.64 -4.53
CA LYS A 76 21.83 5.19 -4.30
C LYS A 76 20.50 4.45 -4.37
N LEU A 77 19.40 5.11 -3.99
CA LEU A 77 18.06 4.55 -3.96
C LEU A 77 17.24 4.97 -5.19
N LEU A 78 17.36 6.24 -5.61
CA LEU A 78 16.58 6.80 -6.72
C LEU A 78 17.28 6.64 -8.08
N PRO A 79 16.52 6.45 -9.18
CA PRO A 79 15.08 6.23 -9.21
C PRO A 79 14.71 4.76 -8.87
N MET A 80 13.61 4.57 -8.16
CA MET A 80 13.04 3.25 -7.88
C MET A 80 12.15 2.81 -9.04
N ARG A 81 12.64 1.88 -9.87
CA ARG A 81 12.01 1.52 -11.15
C ARG A 81 10.96 0.41 -11.06
N HIS A 82 10.99 -0.39 -10.00
CA HIS A 82 10.14 -1.56 -9.84
C HIS A 82 8.89 -1.21 -9.04
N SER A 83 7.75 -1.56 -9.60
CA SER A 83 6.45 -1.51 -8.91
C SER A 83 6.41 -2.45 -7.70
N SER A 84 5.56 -2.13 -6.73
CA SER A 84 5.33 -2.93 -5.52
C SER A 84 3.88 -3.46 -5.52
N PRO A 85 3.60 -4.57 -6.22
CA PRO A 85 2.26 -5.14 -6.31
C PRO A 85 1.87 -5.92 -5.04
N PHE A 86 0.59 -5.90 -4.71
CA PHE A 86 -0.04 -6.66 -3.65
C PHE A 86 -0.44 -8.06 -4.14
N LYS A 87 0.49 -9.01 -4.11
CA LYS A 87 0.27 -10.39 -4.60
C LYS A 87 0.05 -11.44 -3.51
N GLN A 88 0.33 -11.13 -2.24
CA GLN A 88 0.12 -12.07 -1.13
C GLN A 88 -1.35 -12.48 -0.99
N ALA A 89 -1.61 -13.78 -0.89
CA ALA A 89 -2.95 -14.34 -0.80
C ALA A 89 -3.00 -15.71 -0.11
N ASN A 90 -4.11 -15.98 0.56
CA ASN A 90 -4.58 -17.33 0.86
C ASN A 90 -5.66 -17.69 -0.18
N VAL A 91 -5.25 -18.31 -1.30
CA VAL A 91 -6.12 -18.59 -2.44
C VAL A 91 -7.28 -19.52 -2.05
N GLU A 92 -7.00 -20.58 -1.29
CA GLU A 92 -8.01 -21.56 -0.88
C GLU A 92 -9.04 -20.96 0.10
N GLY A 93 -8.57 -20.18 1.08
CA GLY A 93 -9.45 -19.48 2.02
C GLY A 93 -10.38 -18.50 1.30
N MET A 94 -9.86 -17.77 0.31
CA MET A 94 -10.66 -16.86 -0.52
C MET A 94 -11.65 -17.63 -1.39
N ARG A 95 -11.24 -18.74 -2.03
CA ARG A 95 -12.13 -19.63 -2.81
C ARG A 95 -13.30 -20.11 -1.97
N THR A 96 -13.00 -20.69 -0.81
CA THR A 96 -14.01 -21.17 0.14
C THR A 96 -14.99 -20.06 0.51
N LYS A 97 -14.50 -18.84 0.77
CA LYS A 97 -15.35 -17.72 1.16
C LYS A 97 -16.27 -17.23 0.03
N VAL A 98 -15.75 -17.14 -1.21
CA VAL A 98 -16.55 -16.78 -2.39
C VAL A 98 -17.69 -17.77 -2.58
N PHE A 99 -17.40 -19.07 -2.63
CA PHE A 99 -18.45 -20.07 -2.87
C PHE A 99 -19.43 -20.19 -1.71
N HIS A 100 -18.97 -20.06 -0.46
CA HIS A 100 -19.86 -20.00 0.68
C HIS A 100 -20.86 -18.83 0.60
N PHE A 101 -20.41 -17.62 0.26
CA PHE A 101 -21.31 -16.49 0.08
C PHE A 101 -22.25 -16.67 -1.10
N ASN A 102 -21.78 -17.26 -2.19
CA ASN A 102 -22.64 -17.59 -3.31
C ASN A 102 -23.78 -18.55 -2.92
N ASP A 103 -23.47 -19.57 -2.12
CA ASP A 103 -24.47 -20.53 -1.64
C ASP A 103 -25.48 -19.87 -0.71
N VAL A 104 -25.03 -18.98 0.19
CA VAL A 104 -25.93 -18.18 1.04
C VAL A 104 -26.86 -17.34 0.17
N LEU A 105 -26.32 -16.58 -0.80
CA LEU A 105 -27.10 -15.72 -1.67
C LEU A 105 -28.13 -16.52 -2.49
N ARG A 106 -27.74 -17.70 -2.99
CA ARG A 106 -28.60 -18.59 -3.77
C ARG A 106 -29.77 -19.13 -2.94
N ASN A 107 -29.53 -19.46 -1.68
CA ASN A 107 -30.52 -20.10 -0.81
C ASN A 107 -31.43 -19.11 -0.07
N GLU A 108 -31.12 -17.81 -0.09
CA GLU A 108 -31.97 -16.75 0.46
C GLU A 108 -32.88 -16.13 -0.62
N ILE A 109 -34.20 -16.18 -0.40
CA ILE A 109 -35.21 -15.69 -1.36
C ILE A 109 -34.97 -14.23 -1.79
N SER A 110 -34.56 -13.38 -0.85
CA SER A 110 -34.33 -11.95 -1.10
C SER A 110 -33.08 -11.65 -1.94
N THR A 111 -32.15 -12.61 -2.05
CA THR A 111 -30.85 -12.39 -2.70
C THR A 111 -30.52 -13.41 -3.78
N THR A 112 -31.44 -14.33 -4.12
CA THR A 112 -31.21 -15.36 -5.15
C THR A 112 -30.75 -14.76 -6.48
N MET A 113 -31.25 -13.58 -6.84
CA MET A 113 -30.87 -12.87 -8.07
C MET A 113 -29.44 -12.30 -8.05
N SER A 114 -28.80 -12.24 -6.88
CA SER A 114 -27.39 -11.84 -6.73
C SER A 114 -26.42 -13.02 -6.82
N ALA A 115 -26.89 -14.27 -6.79
CA ALA A 115 -26.03 -15.44 -6.91
C ALA A 115 -25.32 -15.48 -8.28
N MET A 116 -24.17 -16.14 -8.34
CA MET A 116 -23.39 -16.30 -9.57
C MET A 116 -24.09 -17.24 -10.55
N TYR A 117 -24.04 -16.87 -11.83
CA TYR A 117 -24.49 -17.69 -12.95
C TYR A 117 -23.49 -18.84 -13.24
N PRO A 118 -23.92 -19.92 -13.92
CA PRO A 118 -23.05 -21.06 -14.22
C PRO A 118 -21.75 -20.69 -14.97
N GLU A 119 -21.83 -19.74 -15.90
CA GLU A 119 -20.69 -19.28 -16.70
C GLU A 119 -19.70 -18.49 -15.82
N GLU A 120 -20.21 -17.65 -14.91
CA GLU A 120 -19.40 -16.90 -13.95
C GLU A 120 -18.71 -17.84 -12.97
N ILE A 121 -19.40 -18.89 -12.50
CA ILE A 121 -18.82 -19.94 -11.65
C ILE A 121 -17.66 -20.61 -12.37
N SER A 122 -17.86 -21.07 -13.62
CA SER A 122 -16.80 -21.72 -14.39
C SER A 122 -15.59 -20.81 -14.61
N ALA A 123 -15.82 -19.53 -14.93
CA ALA A 123 -14.75 -18.56 -15.11
C ALA A 123 -13.96 -18.33 -13.80
N ILE A 124 -14.67 -18.11 -12.69
CA ILE A 124 -14.07 -17.85 -11.38
C ILE A 124 -13.33 -19.07 -10.85
N GLU A 125 -13.84 -20.29 -11.04
CA GLU A 125 -13.10 -21.51 -10.72
C GLU A 125 -11.81 -21.63 -11.54
N GLY A 126 -11.85 -21.33 -12.84
CA GLY A 126 -10.66 -21.26 -13.68
C GLY A 126 -9.60 -20.29 -13.14
N VAL A 127 -10.03 -19.10 -12.68
CA VAL A 127 -9.14 -18.12 -12.04
C VAL A 127 -8.54 -18.68 -10.75
N PHE A 128 -9.33 -19.33 -9.88
CA PHE A 128 -8.81 -19.92 -8.65
C PHE A 128 -7.82 -21.05 -8.91
N LEU A 129 -8.08 -21.91 -9.90
CA LEU A 129 -7.16 -22.96 -10.32
C LEU A 129 -5.82 -22.38 -10.79
N TYR A 130 -5.87 -21.35 -11.64
CA TYR A 130 -4.69 -20.63 -12.10
C TYR A 130 -3.93 -19.99 -10.92
N LEU A 131 -4.63 -19.29 -10.02
CA LEU A 131 -4.03 -18.63 -8.88
C LEU A 131 -3.37 -19.63 -7.91
N GLY A 132 -3.98 -20.80 -7.70
CA GLY A 132 -3.41 -21.86 -6.86
C GLY A 132 -2.05 -22.37 -7.36
N GLN A 133 -1.85 -22.37 -8.69
CA GLN A 133 -0.59 -22.75 -9.32
C GLN A 133 0.44 -21.60 -9.23
N VAL A 134 0.10 -20.42 -9.76
CA VAL A 134 1.05 -19.30 -9.91
C VAL A 134 1.52 -18.69 -8.58
N VAL A 135 0.69 -18.74 -7.54
CA VAL A 135 1.06 -18.24 -6.20
C VAL A 135 2.06 -19.19 -5.54
N SER A 136 1.92 -20.49 -5.76
CA SER A 136 2.79 -21.52 -5.19
C SER A 136 4.11 -21.62 -5.93
N ASP A 137 4.05 -21.64 -7.27
CA ASP A 137 5.22 -21.67 -8.14
C ASP A 137 4.95 -20.82 -9.40
N PRO A 138 5.54 -19.61 -9.50
CA PRO A 138 5.37 -18.73 -10.65
C PRO A 138 5.79 -19.36 -12.00
N SER A 139 6.61 -20.40 -12.00
CA SER A 139 7.08 -21.07 -13.23
C SER A 139 6.05 -22.03 -13.84
N THR A 140 5.04 -22.44 -13.06
CA THR A 140 4.03 -23.43 -13.50
C THR A 140 2.87 -22.83 -14.30
N ALA A 141 2.71 -21.51 -14.28
CA ALA A 141 1.48 -20.82 -14.67
C ALA A 141 1.31 -20.52 -16.18
N ALA A 142 1.83 -21.37 -17.07
CA ALA A 142 1.79 -21.10 -18.51
C ALA A 142 0.49 -21.53 -19.21
N GLN A 143 -0.35 -22.33 -18.55
CA GLN A 143 -1.58 -22.88 -19.15
C GLN A 143 -2.82 -22.18 -18.58
N ASN A 144 -3.82 -21.94 -19.44
CA ASN A 144 -5.13 -21.37 -19.08
C ASN A 144 -5.04 -20.03 -18.31
N ILE A 145 -4.16 -19.13 -18.76
CA ILE A 145 -4.01 -17.81 -18.17
C ILE A 145 -5.35 -17.06 -18.30
N PRO A 146 -5.94 -16.59 -17.19
CA PRO A 146 -7.14 -15.77 -17.23
C PRO A 146 -7.00 -14.54 -18.13
N ASP A 147 -8.07 -14.23 -18.86
CA ASP A 147 -8.11 -13.16 -19.86
C ASP A 147 -9.15 -12.08 -19.50
N ALA A 148 -9.46 -11.20 -20.47
CA ALA A 148 -10.44 -10.13 -20.26
C ALA A 148 -11.86 -10.65 -19.95
N SER A 149 -12.24 -11.84 -20.43
CA SER A 149 -13.55 -12.43 -20.11
C SER A 149 -13.62 -12.86 -18.64
N SER A 150 -12.50 -13.35 -18.09
CA SER A 150 -12.37 -13.67 -16.67
C SER A 150 -12.48 -12.42 -15.80
N VAL A 151 -11.88 -11.30 -16.25
CA VAL A 151 -12.05 -9.99 -15.58
C VAL A 151 -13.53 -9.59 -15.58
N GLU A 152 -14.21 -9.64 -16.72
CA GLU A 152 -15.61 -9.21 -16.81
C GLU A 152 -16.54 -10.06 -15.94
N ALA A 153 -16.37 -11.38 -15.89
CA ALA A 153 -17.14 -12.25 -15.01
C ALA A 153 -17.00 -11.83 -13.53
N ILE A 154 -15.78 -11.55 -13.08
CA ILE A 154 -15.52 -11.05 -11.71
C ILE A 154 -16.19 -9.70 -11.47
N LEU A 155 -16.11 -8.77 -12.43
CA LEU A 155 -16.71 -7.45 -12.31
C LEU A 155 -18.24 -7.51 -12.22
N GLN A 156 -18.89 -8.36 -13.01
CA GLN A 156 -20.34 -8.56 -12.97
C GLN A 156 -20.80 -9.08 -11.60
N VAL A 157 -20.04 -9.99 -11.00
CA VAL A 157 -20.31 -10.49 -9.64
C VAL A 157 -20.15 -9.37 -8.61
N ILE A 158 -19.09 -8.55 -8.69
CA ILE A 158 -18.86 -7.41 -7.77
C ILE A 158 -20.00 -6.38 -7.83
N GLU A 159 -20.56 -6.14 -9.02
CA GLU A 159 -21.65 -5.18 -9.19
C GLU A 159 -22.96 -5.64 -8.53
N ARG A 160 -23.27 -6.95 -8.59
CA ARG A 160 -24.53 -7.50 -8.11
C ARG A 160 -24.51 -7.98 -6.65
N TRP A 161 -23.34 -8.35 -6.13
CA TRP A 161 -23.22 -8.86 -4.76
C TRP A 161 -23.48 -7.79 -3.71
N PRO A 162 -24.13 -8.10 -2.57
CA PRO A 162 -24.36 -7.10 -1.55
C PRO A 162 -23.05 -6.60 -0.92
N ARG A 163 -23.13 -5.46 -0.23
CA ARG A 163 -21.96 -4.69 0.22
C ARG A 163 -21.00 -5.49 1.12
N ASP A 164 -21.55 -6.35 1.97
CA ASP A 164 -20.83 -7.06 3.03
C ASP A 164 -20.21 -8.38 2.53
N GLN A 165 -20.66 -8.87 1.37
CA GLN A 165 -20.27 -10.16 0.81
C GLN A 165 -19.32 -10.03 -0.39
N ARG A 166 -19.17 -8.84 -1.00
CA ARG A 166 -18.38 -8.66 -2.23
C ARG A 166 -16.86 -8.58 -2.02
N PHE A 167 -16.39 -8.36 -0.80
CA PHE A 167 -14.96 -8.18 -0.51
C PHE A 167 -14.05 -9.33 -1.01
N PRO A 168 -14.37 -10.64 -0.89
CA PRO A 168 -13.48 -11.69 -1.39
C PRO A 168 -13.41 -11.68 -2.93
N VAL A 169 -14.44 -11.19 -3.62
CA VAL A 169 -14.44 -11.04 -5.08
C VAL A 169 -13.61 -9.82 -5.51
N ILE A 170 -13.64 -8.72 -4.73
CA ILE A 170 -12.72 -7.60 -4.93
C ILE A 170 -11.25 -8.05 -4.66
N ASP A 171 -11.02 -8.89 -3.66
CA ASP A 171 -9.69 -9.44 -3.37
C ASP A 171 -9.19 -10.40 -4.48
N LEU A 172 -10.11 -11.11 -5.13
CA LEU A 172 -9.84 -11.88 -6.35
C LEU A 172 -9.46 -10.97 -7.52
N ALA A 173 -10.22 -9.89 -7.74
CA ALA A 173 -9.92 -8.87 -8.75
C ALA A 173 -8.53 -8.25 -8.56
N ARG A 174 -8.12 -8.00 -7.31
CA ARG A 174 -6.76 -7.56 -6.96
C ARG A 174 -5.71 -8.56 -7.44
N LEU A 175 -5.89 -9.86 -7.19
CA LEU A 175 -4.91 -10.87 -7.61
C LEU A 175 -4.87 -11.05 -9.11
N LEU A 176 -6.03 -10.99 -9.77
CA LEU A 176 -6.07 -11.06 -11.23
C LEU A 176 -5.28 -9.92 -11.86
N ALA A 177 -5.43 -8.68 -11.35
CA ALA A 177 -4.59 -7.55 -11.76
C ALA A 177 -3.11 -7.78 -11.47
N GLY A 178 -2.77 -8.47 -10.37
CA GLY A 178 -1.40 -8.76 -9.96
C GLY A 178 -0.72 -9.87 -10.75
N TYR A 179 -1.44 -10.93 -11.11
CA TYR A 179 -0.84 -12.12 -11.74
C TYR A 179 -1.10 -12.20 -13.24
N CYS A 180 -2.14 -11.53 -13.74
CA CYS A 180 -2.55 -11.58 -15.14
C CYS A 180 -2.62 -10.17 -15.74
N PRO A 181 -1.52 -9.40 -15.81
CA PRO A 181 -1.55 -8.04 -16.37
C PRO A 181 -2.05 -8.04 -17.83
N GLY A 182 -1.80 -9.12 -18.59
CA GLY A 182 -2.30 -9.30 -19.96
C GLY A 182 -3.82 -9.27 -20.09
N ALA A 183 -4.56 -9.70 -19.06
CA ALA A 183 -6.02 -9.67 -19.03
C ALA A 183 -6.60 -8.25 -19.12
N PHE A 184 -5.80 -7.23 -18.80
CA PHE A 184 -6.18 -5.82 -18.78
C PHE A 184 -5.74 -5.05 -20.03
N ASN A 185 -5.14 -5.72 -21.02
CA ASN A 185 -4.69 -5.10 -22.26
C ASN A 185 -5.84 -4.85 -23.25
N THR A 186 -6.97 -5.54 -23.10
CA THR A 186 -8.16 -5.30 -23.93
C THR A 186 -8.68 -3.87 -23.71
N PRO A 187 -8.85 -3.06 -24.78
CA PRO A 187 -9.29 -1.67 -24.66
C PRO A 187 -10.56 -1.51 -23.82
N GLY A 188 -10.56 -0.54 -22.91
CA GLY A 188 -11.69 -0.26 -22.02
C GLY A 188 -11.74 -1.08 -20.73
N THR A 189 -11.05 -2.22 -20.66
CA THR A 189 -11.05 -3.11 -19.47
C THR A 189 -10.60 -2.39 -18.21
N LYS A 190 -9.49 -1.63 -18.26
CA LYS A 190 -8.98 -0.87 -17.10
C LYS A 190 -9.98 0.20 -16.60
N ARG A 191 -10.68 0.89 -17.50
CA ARG A 191 -11.70 1.89 -17.13
C ARG A 191 -12.95 1.25 -16.56
N ARG A 192 -13.39 0.13 -17.13
CA ARG A 192 -14.49 -0.68 -16.58
C ARG A 192 -14.15 -1.17 -15.17
N PHE A 193 -12.96 -1.71 -14.99
CA PHE A 193 -12.42 -2.13 -13.70
C PHE A 193 -12.43 -0.99 -12.67
N LEU A 194 -11.89 0.19 -13.03
CA LEU A 194 -11.93 1.38 -12.18
C LEU A 194 -13.36 1.74 -11.77
N LYS A 195 -14.28 1.85 -12.73
CA LYS A 195 -15.68 2.22 -12.49
C LYS A 195 -16.35 1.26 -11.51
N VAL A 196 -16.23 -0.05 -11.75
CA VAL A 196 -16.86 -1.09 -10.93
C VAL A 196 -16.31 -1.07 -9.52
N LEU A 197 -14.98 -1.04 -9.35
CA LEU A 197 -14.37 -1.04 -8.02
C LEU A 197 -14.66 0.24 -7.24
N THR A 198 -14.66 1.41 -7.90
CA THR A 198 -15.02 2.70 -7.28
C THR A 198 -16.46 2.69 -6.78
N THR A 199 -17.37 2.11 -7.56
CA THR A 199 -18.77 1.93 -7.17
C THR A 199 -18.90 0.96 -6.00
N ALA A 200 -18.18 -0.17 -6.05
CA ALA A 200 -18.22 -1.20 -5.01
C ALA A 200 -17.58 -0.78 -3.68
N ALA A 201 -16.63 0.16 -3.72
CA ALA A 201 -16.06 0.82 -2.56
C ALA A 201 -16.95 1.96 -2.03
N GLU A 202 -18.10 2.22 -2.65
CA GLU A 202 -18.99 3.33 -2.31
C GLU A 202 -18.21 4.68 -2.29
N TRP A 203 -17.21 4.83 -3.16
CA TRP A 203 -16.20 5.90 -3.06
C TRP A 203 -16.82 7.30 -3.15
N ASN A 204 -17.85 7.45 -3.98
CA ASN A 204 -18.54 8.71 -4.24
C ASN A 204 -19.64 9.02 -3.20
N THR A 205 -19.82 8.17 -2.19
CA THR A 205 -20.76 8.46 -1.09
C THR A 205 -20.08 9.35 -0.05
N PRO A 206 -20.82 10.17 0.73
CA PRO A 206 -20.20 11.04 1.74
C PRO A 206 -19.34 10.27 2.74
N TRP A 207 -18.15 10.78 3.05
CA TRP A 207 -17.20 10.18 4.02
C TRP A 207 -17.45 10.67 5.44
N THR A 208 -18.72 10.64 5.85
CA THR A 208 -19.15 11.06 7.19
C THR A 208 -19.08 9.88 8.16
N PRO A 209 -18.30 9.98 9.25
CA PRO A 209 -18.27 8.93 10.27
C PRO A 209 -19.65 8.69 10.93
N PRO A 210 -19.94 7.46 11.40
CA PRO A 210 -19.08 6.28 11.31
C PRO A 210 -19.04 5.70 9.90
N ILE A 211 -17.83 5.38 9.42
CA ILE A 211 -17.67 4.70 8.12
C ILE A 211 -18.01 3.22 8.31
N PRO A 212 -18.94 2.65 7.51
CA PRO A 212 -19.27 1.23 7.63
C PRO A 212 -18.07 0.33 7.36
N LYS A 213 -17.93 -0.76 8.12
CA LYS A 213 -16.75 -1.63 8.02
C LYS A 213 -16.56 -2.22 6.63
N ALA A 214 -17.64 -2.64 5.98
CA ALA A 214 -17.59 -3.14 4.61
C ALA A 214 -17.04 -2.10 3.62
N ARG A 215 -17.41 -0.82 3.78
CA ARG A 215 -16.89 0.26 2.97
C ARG A 215 -15.39 0.46 3.19
N GLU A 216 -14.93 0.39 4.43
CA GLU A 216 -13.49 0.46 4.73
C GLU A 216 -12.72 -0.65 4.02
N THR A 217 -13.20 -1.89 4.15
CA THR A 217 -12.59 -3.09 3.55
C THR A 217 -12.60 -3.01 2.03
N ASN A 218 -13.75 -2.69 1.41
CA ASN A 218 -13.88 -2.61 -0.04
C ASN A 218 -12.99 -1.50 -0.62
N SER A 219 -12.89 -0.35 0.05
CA SER A 219 -12.01 0.75 -0.34
C SER A 219 -10.53 0.36 -0.25
N TYR A 220 -10.14 -0.34 0.81
CA TYR A 220 -8.77 -0.86 0.96
C TYR A 220 -8.42 -1.84 -0.16
N LEU A 221 -9.30 -2.79 -0.46
CA LEU A 221 -9.10 -3.78 -1.51
C LEU A 221 -9.09 -3.16 -2.91
N MET A 222 -9.96 -2.17 -3.16
CA MET A 222 -9.94 -1.37 -4.39
C MET A 222 -8.58 -0.71 -4.60
N LEU A 223 -8.05 0.00 -3.59
CA LEU A 223 -6.75 0.67 -3.70
C LEU A 223 -5.62 -0.31 -4.03
N ARG A 224 -5.64 -1.51 -3.43
CA ARG A 224 -4.67 -2.57 -3.75
C ARG A 224 -4.85 -3.11 -5.18
N ALA A 225 -6.08 -3.30 -5.61
CA ALA A 225 -6.39 -3.77 -6.96
C ALA A 225 -5.91 -2.77 -8.02
N LEU A 226 -6.17 -1.48 -7.81
CA LEU A 226 -5.69 -0.41 -8.67
C LEU A 226 -4.16 -0.28 -8.65
N ALA A 227 -3.52 -0.47 -7.50
CA ALA A 227 -2.06 -0.49 -7.41
C ALA A 227 -1.44 -1.62 -8.25
N ASN A 228 -2.13 -2.77 -8.36
CA ASN A 228 -1.69 -3.91 -9.16
C ASN A 228 -1.86 -3.73 -10.67
N ILE A 229 -2.64 -2.74 -11.13
CA ILE A 229 -2.71 -2.40 -12.56
C ILE A 229 -1.36 -1.86 -13.06
N TYR A 230 -0.60 -1.22 -12.18
CA TYR A 230 0.73 -0.72 -12.49
C TYR A 230 1.78 -1.78 -12.17
N GLN A 231 2.19 -2.52 -13.20
CA GLN A 231 3.31 -3.45 -13.15
C GLN A 231 4.40 -3.06 -14.14
N ASP A 232 5.59 -3.61 -13.93
CA ASP A 232 6.74 -3.39 -14.80
C ASP A 232 6.40 -3.81 -16.25
N GLY A 233 6.55 -2.88 -17.21
CA GLY A 233 6.20 -3.13 -18.61
C GLY A 233 4.71 -2.95 -18.96
N SER A 234 3.87 -2.50 -18.02
CA SER A 234 2.45 -2.22 -18.32
C SER A 234 2.31 -1.07 -19.30
N ALA A 235 1.50 -1.24 -20.34
CA ALA A 235 1.22 -0.19 -21.30
C ALA A 235 0.53 1.02 -20.63
N TYR A 236 1.06 2.21 -20.92
CA TYR A 236 0.47 3.47 -20.51
C TYR A 236 -0.87 3.70 -21.22
N ASP A 237 -1.94 3.86 -20.44
CA ASP A 237 -3.27 4.20 -20.93
C ASP A 237 -3.63 5.59 -20.40
N LYS A 238 -3.53 6.59 -21.29
CA LYS A 238 -3.79 7.99 -20.98
C LYS A 238 -5.21 8.21 -20.42
N MET A 239 -6.21 7.55 -20.97
CA MET A 239 -7.60 7.77 -20.56
C MET A 239 -7.82 7.20 -19.15
N PHE A 240 -7.38 5.96 -18.93
CA PHE A 240 -7.41 5.34 -17.61
C PHE A 240 -6.63 6.17 -16.57
N GLN A 241 -5.45 6.68 -16.92
CA GLN A 241 -4.65 7.52 -16.04
C GLN A 241 -5.41 8.78 -15.59
N GLY A 242 -6.09 9.46 -16.52
CA GLY A 242 -6.90 10.63 -16.22
C GLY A 242 -8.09 10.31 -15.30
N ASP A 243 -8.83 9.25 -15.64
CA ASP A 243 -10.00 8.81 -14.86
C ASP A 243 -9.58 8.39 -13.44
N LEU A 244 -8.47 7.66 -13.30
CA LEU A 244 -7.95 7.24 -12.00
C LEU A 244 -7.56 8.45 -11.15
N LEU A 245 -6.81 9.41 -11.71
CA LEU A 245 -6.41 10.61 -10.99
C LEU A 245 -7.63 11.41 -10.52
N ALA A 246 -8.68 11.51 -11.34
CA ALA A 246 -9.93 12.18 -10.95
C ALA A 246 -10.66 11.46 -9.79
N VAL A 247 -10.63 10.12 -9.75
CA VAL A 247 -11.17 9.34 -8.63
C VAL A 247 -10.34 9.56 -7.35
N LEU A 248 -9.01 9.55 -7.47
CA LEU A 248 -8.12 9.71 -6.32
C LEU A 248 -8.13 11.13 -5.76
N ASP A 249 -8.40 12.15 -6.57
CA ASP A 249 -8.52 13.54 -6.10
C ASP A 249 -9.63 13.71 -5.05
N GLN A 250 -10.68 12.90 -5.18
CA GLN A 250 -11.81 12.85 -4.24
C GLN A 250 -11.49 12.04 -2.96
N ALA A 251 -10.29 11.47 -2.83
CA ALA A 251 -9.92 10.67 -1.66
C ALA A 251 -9.98 11.52 -0.37
N PRO A 252 -10.73 11.10 0.66
CA PRO A 252 -10.77 11.75 1.98
C PRO A 252 -9.61 11.25 2.85
N TYR A 253 -8.39 11.48 2.43
CA TYR A 253 -7.18 10.93 3.03
C TYR A 253 -7.13 10.95 4.58
N GLU A 254 -7.71 12.00 5.16
CA GLU A 254 -7.80 12.31 6.58
C GLU A 254 -8.73 11.35 7.33
N THR A 255 -9.74 10.82 6.64
CA THR A 255 -10.72 9.83 7.14
C THR A 255 -10.20 8.39 6.99
N PHE A 256 -9.19 8.15 6.15
CA PHE A 256 -8.67 6.81 5.94
C PHE A 256 -8.01 6.22 7.18
N VAL A 257 -8.22 4.91 7.35
CA VAL A 257 -7.45 4.09 8.29
C VAL A 257 -6.07 3.80 7.73
N LEU A 258 -5.14 3.38 8.60
CA LEU A 258 -3.73 3.18 8.24
C LEU A 258 -3.53 2.28 7.01
N LEU A 259 -4.26 1.17 6.94
CA LEU A 259 -4.15 0.23 5.82
C LEU A 259 -4.55 0.86 4.46
N GLN A 260 -5.55 1.73 4.44
CA GLN A 260 -5.98 2.43 3.23
C GLN A 260 -4.94 3.46 2.80
N ARG A 261 -4.37 4.20 3.75
CA ARG A 261 -3.31 5.18 3.47
C ARG A 261 -2.08 4.51 2.88
N ARG A 262 -1.66 3.37 3.45
CA ARG A 262 -0.56 2.57 2.92
C ARG A 262 -0.86 2.04 1.52
N ALA A 263 -2.08 1.57 1.27
CA ALA A 263 -2.49 1.11 -0.06
C ALA A 263 -2.46 2.25 -1.10
N LEU A 264 -2.96 3.45 -0.73
CA LEU A 264 -2.89 4.63 -1.58
C LEU A 264 -1.45 5.06 -1.85
N ALA A 265 -0.58 5.09 -0.83
CA ALA A 265 0.83 5.41 -1.00
C ALA A 265 1.52 4.45 -1.96
N THR A 266 1.23 3.15 -1.88
CA THR A 266 1.73 2.15 -2.85
C THR A 266 1.19 2.40 -4.26
N LEU A 267 -0.09 2.74 -4.42
CA LEU A 267 -0.65 3.09 -5.72
C LEU A 267 0.07 4.29 -6.34
N LEU A 268 0.23 5.38 -5.57
CA LEU A 268 0.94 6.58 -6.03
C LEU A 268 2.41 6.28 -6.36
N PHE A 269 3.06 5.40 -5.59
CA PHE A 269 4.40 4.91 -5.89
C PHE A 269 4.45 4.11 -7.19
N ASN A 270 3.57 3.14 -7.41
CA ASN A 270 3.56 2.34 -8.66
C ASN A 270 3.21 3.21 -9.88
N MET A 271 2.36 4.22 -9.73
CA MET A 271 2.14 5.23 -10.78
C MET A 271 3.43 5.97 -11.12
N SER A 272 4.27 6.30 -10.12
CA SER A 272 5.55 6.99 -10.35
C SER A 272 6.56 6.10 -11.09
N THR A 273 6.51 4.78 -10.91
CA THR A 273 7.38 3.87 -11.65
C THR A 273 6.97 3.80 -13.12
N SER A 274 5.66 3.85 -13.40
CA SER A 274 5.14 4.00 -14.76
C SER A 274 5.53 5.34 -15.39
N TYR A 275 5.49 6.44 -14.62
CA TYR A 275 5.95 7.75 -15.07
C TYR A 275 7.42 7.76 -15.54
N LEU A 276 8.29 7.00 -14.86
CA LEU A 276 9.70 6.85 -15.27
C LEU A 276 9.87 6.11 -16.61
N GLN A 277 8.91 5.26 -16.99
CA GLN A 277 8.91 4.52 -18.25
C GLN A 277 8.25 5.32 -19.36
N THR A 278 7.13 5.98 -19.06
CA THR A 278 6.38 6.80 -20.00
C THR A 278 5.88 8.05 -19.27
N PRO A 279 6.44 9.24 -19.58
CA PRO A 279 6.03 10.46 -18.93
C PRO A 279 4.54 10.75 -19.12
N PHE A 280 3.86 11.15 -18.05
CA PHE A 280 2.47 11.57 -18.08
C PHE A 280 2.34 12.96 -18.70
N GLU A 281 1.14 13.26 -19.20
CA GLU A 281 0.85 14.61 -19.67
C GLU A 281 0.91 15.62 -18.52
N ILE A 282 1.23 16.88 -18.84
CA ILE A 282 1.44 17.93 -17.83
C ILE A 282 0.30 18.00 -16.79
N PRO A 283 -1.00 18.00 -17.15
CA PRO A 283 -2.07 18.04 -16.17
C PRO A 283 -2.06 16.82 -15.24
N GLN A 284 -1.87 15.62 -15.80
CA GLN A 284 -1.85 14.36 -15.06
C GLN A 284 -0.64 14.26 -14.14
N ARG A 285 0.54 14.69 -14.62
CA ARG A 285 1.78 14.78 -13.84
C ARG A 285 1.59 15.73 -12.65
N ASN A 286 1.04 16.92 -12.88
CA ASN A 286 0.84 17.91 -11.83
C ASN A 286 -0.17 17.42 -10.79
N GLN A 287 -1.26 16.76 -11.22
CA GLN A 287 -2.25 16.16 -10.32
C GLN A 287 -1.66 15.01 -9.52
N HIS A 288 -0.86 14.14 -10.14
CA HIS A 288 -0.18 13.05 -9.44
C HIS A 288 0.81 13.58 -8.39
N LEU A 289 1.57 14.63 -8.72
CA LEU A 289 2.45 15.32 -7.76
C LEU A 289 1.63 15.89 -6.59
N ALA A 290 0.51 16.57 -6.86
CA ALA A 290 -0.36 17.12 -5.81
C ALA A 290 -0.90 16.02 -4.88
N LEU A 291 -1.33 14.88 -5.44
CA LEU A 291 -1.78 13.72 -4.66
C LEU A 291 -0.67 13.12 -3.81
N ILE A 292 0.56 13.01 -4.34
CA ILE A 292 1.73 12.56 -3.56
C ILE A 292 1.97 13.50 -2.39
N LEU A 293 1.95 14.83 -2.61
CA LEU A 293 2.18 15.80 -1.54
C LEU A 293 1.07 15.76 -0.48
N ARG A 294 -0.19 15.60 -0.88
CA ARG A 294 -1.30 15.40 0.04
C ARG A 294 -1.12 14.12 0.88
N ALA A 295 -0.81 13.00 0.24
CA ALA A 295 -0.61 11.72 0.91
C ALA A 295 0.66 11.68 1.80
N SER A 296 1.63 12.54 1.51
CA SER A 296 2.89 12.64 2.26
C SER A 296 2.81 13.57 3.48
N TYR A 297 1.68 14.23 3.74
CA TYR A 297 1.54 15.31 4.74
C TYR A 297 2.38 16.56 4.40
N LEU A 298 2.60 16.82 3.10
CA LEU A 298 3.60 17.78 2.61
C LEU A 298 3.05 19.07 2.03
N ALA A 299 1.75 19.30 2.15
CA ALA A 299 1.16 20.60 1.84
C ALA A 299 0.40 21.13 3.07
N PRO A 300 0.81 22.25 3.69
CA PRO A 300 -0.19 23.14 4.25
C PRO A 300 -1.08 23.50 3.06
N SER A 301 -2.33 23.13 3.14
CA SER A 301 -3.31 23.34 2.09
C SER A 301 -3.43 24.83 1.76
N PHE A 302 -2.63 25.31 0.81
CA PHE A 302 -2.75 26.67 0.24
C PHE A 302 -4.03 26.83 -0.60
N LEU A 303 -4.87 25.78 -0.67
CA LEU A 303 -6.26 25.81 -1.14
C LEU A 303 -7.31 25.62 -0.02
N CYS A 304 -6.95 25.75 1.28
CA CYS A 304 -7.91 25.66 2.39
C CYS A 304 -7.73 26.78 3.42
N ILE A 305 -8.07 28.01 3.02
CA ILE A 305 -8.34 29.09 3.98
C ILE A 305 -9.64 28.84 4.78
N GLN A 306 -10.47 27.85 4.43
CA GLN A 306 -11.72 27.55 5.15
C GLN A 306 -11.73 26.30 6.06
N LEU A 307 -10.63 25.55 6.19
CA LEU A 307 -10.62 24.31 7.00
C LEU A 307 -9.41 24.21 7.94
N MET A 308 -9.05 25.32 8.57
CA MET A 308 -7.86 25.40 9.44
C MET A 308 -7.99 24.65 10.78
N THR A 309 -9.13 24.04 11.08
CA THR A 309 -9.36 23.34 12.36
C THR A 309 -9.10 21.82 12.32
N THR A 310 -8.99 21.21 11.13
CA THR A 310 -8.88 19.74 11.00
C THR A 310 -7.45 19.24 10.74
N CYS A 311 -6.58 20.06 10.14
CA CYS A 311 -5.20 19.67 9.80
C CYS A 311 -4.32 19.35 11.02
N GLN A 312 -4.62 19.91 12.20
CA GLN A 312 -3.83 19.69 13.41
C GLN A 312 -3.99 18.28 14.02
N GLN A 313 -5.10 17.58 13.74
CA GLN A 313 -5.31 16.18 14.14
C GLN A 313 -4.68 15.19 13.15
N VAL A 314 -4.50 15.61 11.90
CA VAL A 314 -3.86 14.85 10.82
C VAL A 314 -2.34 14.80 11.06
N LEU A 315 -1.74 15.92 11.50
CA LEU A 315 -0.33 16.03 11.93
C LEU A 315 0.08 15.09 13.08
N GLN A 316 -0.85 14.42 13.76
CA GLN A 316 -0.54 13.41 14.78
C GLN A 316 -0.55 11.97 14.25
N LYS A 317 -1.21 11.67 13.12
CA LYS A 317 -1.54 10.28 12.75
C LYS A 317 -0.50 9.54 11.89
N GLU A 318 0.38 10.23 11.16
CA GLU A 318 1.44 9.58 10.35
C GLU A 318 2.83 9.97 10.83
N LYS A 319 2.98 10.04 12.16
CA LYS A 319 4.31 10.06 12.80
C LYS A 319 4.83 8.65 13.11
N GLU A 320 4.01 7.64 12.86
CA GLU A 320 4.25 6.26 13.30
C GLU A 320 4.48 5.29 12.13
N ASP A 321 3.83 5.49 10.97
CA ASP A 321 3.98 4.57 9.83
C ASP A 321 5.05 5.00 8.84
N SER A 322 6.28 4.64 9.18
CA SER A 322 7.45 4.86 8.31
C SER A 322 7.29 4.27 6.91
N GLU A 323 6.47 3.23 6.72
CA GLU A 323 6.29 2.58 5.41
C GLU A 323 5.43 3.41 4.45
N THR A 324 4.33 4.00 4.94
CA THR A 324 3.50 4.91 4.14
C THR A 324 4.32 6.10 3.68
N VAL A 325 5.05 6.73 4.60
CA VAL A 325 5.92 7.89 4.32
C VAL A 325 7.06 7.52 3.36
N TYR A 326 7.72 6.38 3.56
CA TYR A 326 8.78 5.92 2.66
C TYR A 326 8.28 5.79 1.22
N ARG A 327 7.09 5.20 1.00
CA ARG A 327 6.51 5.01 -0.33
C ARG A 327 6.14 6.32 -1.01
N THR A 328 5.61 7.28 -0.27
CA THR A 328 5.25 8.57 -0.87
C THR A 328 6.48 9.43 -1.17
N VAL A 329 7.52 9.42 -0.32
CA VAL A 329 8.81 10.07 -0.63
C VAL A 329 9.48 9.39 -1.82
N ALA A 330 9.40 8.06 -1.94
CA ALA A 330 9.90 7.34 -3.11
C ALA A 330 9.16 7.75 -4.39
N ALA A 331 7.84 7.88 -4.31
CA ALA A 331 7.02 8.35 -5.42
C ALA A 331 7.42 9.78 -5.84
N LEU A 332 7.61 10.67 -4.87
CA LEU A 332 8.09 12.04 -5.12
C LEU A 332 9.47 12.04 -5.77
N GLY A 333 10.43 11.28 -5.24
CA GLY A 333 11.78 11.15 -5.79
C GLY A 333 11.78 10.67 -7.24
N ASN A 334 10.95 9.67 -7.57
CA ASN A 334 10.75 9.21 -8.95
C ASN A 334 10.19 10.30 -9.85
N MET A 335 9.19 11.06 -9.39
CA MET A 335 8.61 12.17 -10.14
C MET A 335 9.64 13.27 -10.41
N LEU A 336 10.39 13.70 -9.39
CA LEU A 336 11.44 14.73 -9.53
C LEU A 336 12.56 14.26 -10.47
N TYR A 337 13.00 13.01 -10.33
CA TYR A 337 14.00 12.42 -11.21
C TYR A 337 13.52 12.42 -12.67
N GLY A 338 12.30 11.93 -12.92
CA GLY A 338 11.72 11.92 -14.27
C GLY A 338 11.48 13.32 -14.82
N MET A 339 11.07 14.28 -13.99
CA MET A 339 10.92 15.68 -14.39
C MET A 339 12.26 16.28 -14.83
N LYS A 340 13.33 16.09 -14.04
CA LYS A 340 14.69 16.54 -14.36
C LYS A 340 15.20 15.91 -15.65
N ALA A 341 15.00 14.60 -15.82
CA ALA A 341 15.38 13.88 -17.04
C ALA A 341 14.64 14.41 -18.29
N ASN A 342 13.36 14.79 -18.13
CA ASN A 342 12.54 15.35 -19.20
C ASN A 342 12.59 16.90 -19.29
N LYS A 343 13.53 17.55 -18.58
CA LYS A 343 13.67 19.03 -18.53
C LYS A 343 12.38 19.76 -18.13
N ALA A 344 11.52 19.11 -17.36
CA ALA A 344 10.34 19.72 -16.78
C ALA A 344 10.72 20.49 -15.51
N LEU A 345 10.24 21.73 -15.39
CA LEU A 345 10.53 22.60 -14.26
C LEU A 345 9.38 22.57 -13.24
N LEU A 346 9.74 22.61 -11.96
CA LEU A 346 8.84 22.99 -10.89
C LEU A 346 8.70 24.50 -10.84
N SER A 347 7.55 25.00 -10.39
CA SER A 347 7.46 26.39 -9.95
C SER A 347 8.28 26.60 -8.68
N THR A 348 8.71 27.85 -8.44
CA THR A 348 9.45 28.23 -7.23
C THR A 348 8.68 27.86 -5.96
N THR A 349 7.36 28.07 -5.96
CA THR A 349 6.48 27.71 -4.84
C THR A 349 6.48 26.20 -4.60
N GLN A 350 6.29 25.39 -5.65
CA GLN A 350 6.32 23.93 -5.53
C GLN A 350 7.66 23.43 -5.00
N SER A 351 8.78 23.98 -5.48
CA SER A 351 10.11 23.59 -5.00
C SER A 351 10.30 23.92 -3.52
N ALA A 352 9.88 25.12 -3.08
CA ALA A 352 9.96 25.54 -1.68
C ALA A 352 9.06 24.69 -0.77
N ASP A 353 7.83 24.41 -1.19
CA ASP A 353 6.88 23.58 -0.44
C ASP A 353 7.45 22.16 -0.26
N ILE A 354 7.96 21.55 -1.34
CA ILE A 354 8.58 20.22 -1.29
C ILE A 354 9.79 20.21 -0.33
N ALA A 355 10.68 21.19 -0.42
CA ALA A 355 11.86 21.27 0.42
C ALA A 355 11.50 21.37 1.93
N SER A 356 10.56 22.26 2.27
CA SER A 356 10.08 22.42 3.65
C SER A 356 9.47 21.13 4.20
N ALA A 357 8.75 20.43 3.34
CA ALA A 357 8.06 19.23 3.70
C ALA A 357 9.02 18.05 3.92
N LEU A 358 10.00 17.87 3.03
CA LEU A 358 11.09 16.91 3.18
C LEU A 358 11.89 17.15 4.48
N GLN A 359 12.17 18.42 4.81
CA GLN A 359 12.81 18.78 6.07
C GLN A 359 11.98 18.28 7.27
N SER A 360 10.68 18.51 7.27
CA SER A 360 9.76 18.06 8.34
C SER A 360 9.72 16.54 8.49
N ILE A 361 9.72 15.79 7.38
CA ILE A 361 9.81 14.32 7.39
C ILE A 361 11.12 13.88 8.03
N SER A 362 12.27 14.42 7.59
CA SER A 362 13.59 14.01 8.12
C SER A 362 13.75 14.25 9.62
N GLN A 363 13.04 15.23 10.18
CA GLN A 363 13.04 15.49 11.61
C GLN A 363 12.27 14.42 12.39
N THR A 364 11.23 13.84 11.79
CA THR A 364 10.32 12.86 12.40
C THR A 364 10.81 11.42 12.20
N PHE A 365 11.23 11.07 10.99
CA PHE A 365 11.62 9.71 10.60
C PHE A 365 13.13 9.60 10.38
N ARG A 366 13.71 8.46 10.76
CA ARG A 366 15.16 8.19 10.70
C ARG A 366 15.50 7.08 9.70
N GLU A 367 16.79 6.77 9.60
CA GLU A 367 17.33 5.62 8.84
C GLU A 367 16.99 5.66 7.33
N ARG A 368 16.23 4.67 6.84
CA ARG A 368 15.92 4.51 5.41
C ARG A 368 15.08 5.67 4.86
N VAL A 369 14.20 6.25 5.68
CA VAL A 369 13.37 7.39 5.26
C VAL A 369 14.24 8.64 5.13
N GLU A 370 15.12 8.89 6.11
CA GLU A 370 16.02 10.04 6.08
C GLU A 370 16.98 9.99 4.88
N THR A 371 17.52 8.81 4.58
CA THR A 371 18.38 8.59 3.40
C THR A 371 17.65 8.94 2.10
N LEU A 372 16.43 8.43 1.95
CA LEU A 372 15.61 8.69 0.77
C LEU A 372 15.19 10.17 0.66
N VAL A 373 14.90 10.83 1.78
CA VAL A 373 14.62 12.26 1.84
C VAL A 373 15.82 13.08 1.34
N LYS A 374 17.05 12.75 1.77
CA LYS A 374 18.27 13.43 1.31
C LYS A 374 18.47 13.30 -0.20
N GLU A 375 18.27 12.10 -0.76
CA GLU A 375 18.34 11.89 -2.21
C GLU A 375 17.24 12.66 -2.95
N THR A 376 16.00 12.62 -2.44
CA THR A 376 14.86 13.34 -3.03
C THR A 376 15.10 14.85 -3.04
N ASN A 377 15.62 15.41 -1.94
CA ASN A 377 15.92 16.83 -1.83
C ASN A 377 17.04 17.28 -2.78
N SER A 378 17.96 16.39 -3.15
CA SER A 378 19.02 16.69 -4.14
C SER A 378 18.53 16.79 -5.59
N LEU A 379 17.25 16.44 -5.83
CA LEU A 379 16.61 16.50 -7.15
C LEU A 379 15.82 17.79 -7.39
N LEU A 380 15.57 18.59 -6.34
CA LEU A 380 15.05 19.96 -6.46
C LEU A 380 16.11 20.88 -7.08
#